data_AF-A0A8D8NN79-F1
#
_entry.id   AF-A0A8D8NN79-F1
#
_cell.length_a   1.000
_cell.length_b   1.000
_cell.length_c   1.000
_cell.angle_alpha   90.00
_cell.angle_beta   90.00
_cell.angle_gamma   90.00
#
_symmetry.space_group_name_H-M   'P 1'
#
loop_
_entity.id
_entity.type
_entity.pdbx_description
1 polymer ?
#
loop_
_entity_poly.entity_id
_entity_poly.type
_entity_poly.pdbx_seq_one_letter_code
_entity_poly.pdbx_strand_id
1 'polypeptide(L)'
;GEYEEFVTKLFGYDKVLPMNTGNEGGETACKIARQWGYKVKKIPENQAKIIFAEGNYWGGTLAAISISSEPSAFKGFGPYMRGFDAIPYNDTAALEKALQDPNVCAFFVEPIQ
;
A
#
# COMPACT_ATOMS: atom_id res chain seq x y z
N GLY A 1 25.54 3.93 -1.85
CA GLY A 1 26.33 5.20 -1.89
C GLY A 1 26.17 5.95 -0.58
N GLU A 2 26.84 7.10 -0.41
CA GLU A 2 26.83 7.87 0.85
C GLU A 2 25.42 8.24 1.32
N TYR A 3 24.56 8.69 0.40
CA TYR A 3 23.15 8.98 0.67
C TYR A 3 22.42 7.75 1.24
N GLU A 4 22.57 6.59 0.60
CA GLU A 4 21.86 5.37 1.01
C GLU A 4 22.34 4.88 2.38
N GLU A 5 23.65 4.96 2.65
CA GLU A 5 24.24 4.59 3.94
C GLU A 5 23.77 5.51 5.07
N PHE A 6 23.72 6.82 4.82
CA PHE A 6 23.22 7.78 5.79
C PHE A 6 21.76 7.48 6.18
N VAL A 7 20.88 7.32 5.18
CA VAL A 7 19.45 7.10 5.40
C VAL A 7 19.19 5.77 6.11
N THR A 8 19.85 4.69 5.68
CA THR A 8 19.69 3.36 6.29
C THR A 8 20.12 3.33 7.75
N LYS A 9 21.23 4.00 8.10
CA LYS A 9 21.68 4.13 9.50
C LYS A 9 20.75 5.00 10.35
N LEU A 10 20.26 6.10 9.80
CA LEU A 10 19.40 7.04 10.53
C LEU A 10 18.06 6.40 10.93
N PHE A 11 17.42 5.66 10.01
CA PHE A 11 16.09 5.09 10.23
C PHE A 11 16.12 3.60 10.63
N GLY A 12 17.29 2.95 10.65
CA GLY A 12 17.45 1.56 11.07
C GLY A 12 16.92 0.53 10.08
N TYR A 13 17.00 0.79 8.77
CA TYR A 13 16.60 -0.15 7.71
C TYR A 13 17.81 -0.70 6.94
N ASP A 14 17.72 -1.93 6.42
CA ASP A 14 18.81 -2.56 5.67
C ASP A 14 19.03 -1.98 4.26
N LYS A 15 17.97 -1.42 3.67
CA LYS A 15 17.93 -0.93 2.28
C LYS A 15 17.07 0.32 2.18
N VAL A 16 17.39 1.18 1.24
CA VAL A 16 16.56 2.30 0.80
C VAL A 16 16.41 2.27 -0.71
N LEU A 17 15.24 2.65 -1.20
CA LEU A 17 14.99 2.86 -2.62
C LEU A 17 14.49 4.30 -2.83
N PRO A 18 15.35 5.22 -3.29
CA PRO A 18 14.93 6.59 -3.57
C PRO A 18 14.01 6.64 -4.80
N MET A 19 12.93 7.42 -4.69
CA MET A 19 11.99 7.76 -5.77
C MET A 19 11.86 9.28 -5.86
N ASN A 20 11.17 9.79 -6.89
CA ASN A 20 11.04 11.23 -7.13
C ASN A 20 9.83 11.84 -6.40
N THR A 21 8.77 11.06 -6.19
CA THR A 21 7.50 11.55 -5.62
C THR A 21 6.94 10.59 -4.57
N GLY A 22 6.02 11.10 -3.72
CA GLY A 22 5.27 10.26 -2.77
C GLY A 22 4.43 9.19 -3.48
N ASN A 23 3.83 9.53 -4.62
CA ASN A 23 3.15 8.60 -5.52
C ASN A 23 4.03 7.39 -5.87
N GLU A 24 5.24 7.64 -6.36
CA GLU A 24 6.17 6.59 -6.72
C GLU A 24 6.62 5.76 -5.52
N GLY A 25 6.77 6.39 -4.35
CA GLY A 25 7.03 5.70 -3.09
C GLY A 25 5.91 4.70 -2.74
N GLY A 26 4.66 5.13 -2.79
CA GLY A 26 3.49 4.28 -2.52
C GLY A 26 3.32 3.15 -3.54
N GLU A 27 3.47 3.44 -4.83
CA GLU A 27 3.41 2.42 -5.90
C GLU A 27 4.49 1.35 -5.69
N THR A 28 5.70 1.79 -5.32
CA THR A 28 6.82 0.88 -5.06
C THR A 28 6.55 0.02 -3.83
N ALA A 29 6.06 0.59 -2.73
CA ALA A 29 5.71 -0.16 -1.53
C ALA A 29 4.66 -1.25 -1.84
N CYS A 30 3.60 -0.90 -2.59
CA CYS A 30 2.59 -1.84 -3.06
C CYS A 30 3.18 -2.98 -3.90
N LYS A 31 4.10 -2.66 -4.83
CA LYS A 31 4.80 -3.66 -5.66
C LYS A 31 5.68 -4.58 -4.84
N ILE A 32 6.44 -4.06 -3.89
CA ILE A 32 7.30 -4.85 -2.99
C ILE A 32 6.43 -5.80 -2.15
N ALA A 33 5.35 -5.31 -1.55
CA ALA A 33 4.43 -6.11 -0.76
C ALA A 33 3.80 -7.25 -1.58
N ARG A 34 3.31 -6.97 -2.79
CA ARG A 34 2.76 -8.01 -3.68
C ARG A 34 3.82 -9.02 -4.12
N GLN A 35 4.99 -8.55 -4.55
CA GLN A 35 6.08 -9.43 -4.97
C GLN A 35 6.53 -10.35 -3.83
N TRP A 36 6.66 -9.81 -2.61
CA TRP A 36 6.93 -10.60 -1.41
C TRP A 36 5.79 -11.59 -1.11
N GLY A 37 4.53 -11.15 -1.23
CA GLY A 37 3.35 -12.00 -1.03
C GLY A 37 3.35 -13.23 -1.94
N TYR A 38 3.69 -13.06 -3.22
CA TYR A 38 3.80 -14.17 -4.17
C TYR A 38 5.04 -15.03 -3.94
N LYS A 39 6.21 -14.41 -3.77
CA LYS A 39 7.50 -15.13 -3.73
C LYS A 39 7.76 -15.82 -2.39
N VAL A 40 7.36 -15.18 -1.29
CA VAL A 40 7.70 -15.61 0.08
C VAL A 40 6.47 -16.17 0.79
N LYS A 41 5.38 -15.41 0.89
CA LYS A 41 4.14 -15.87 1.55
C LYS A 41 3.38 -16.94 0.73
N LYS A 42 3.73 -17.12 -0.55
CA LYS A 42 3.12 -18.09 -1.48
C LYS A 42 1.62 -17.85 -1.72
N ILE A 43 1.19 -16.59 -1.70
CA ILE A 43 -0.14 -16.22 -2.15
C ILE A 43 -0.30 -16.66 -3.63
N PRO A 44 -1.44 -17.24 -4.03
CA PRO A 44 -1.67 -17.58 -5.44
C PRO A 44 -1.56 -16.36 -6.36
N GLU A 45 -1.13 -16.59 -7.60
CA GLU A 45 -0.92 -15.52 -8.56
C GLU A 45 -2.18 -14.64 -8.74
N ASN A 46 -1.97 -13.32 -8.80
CA ASN A 46 -3.02 -12.31 -8.93
C ASN A 46 -4.06 -12.25 -7.80
N GLN A 47 -3.80 -12.90 -6.66
CA GLN A 47 -4.71 -12.89 -5.50
C GLN A 47 -4.22 -12.00 -4.34
N ALA A 48 -3.03 -11.40 -4.41
CA ALA A 48 -2.52 -10.60 -3.29
C ALA A 48 -3.36 -9.33 -3.06
N LYS A 49 -3.72 -9.13 -1.79
CA LYS A 49 -4.51 -7.99 -1.32
C LYS A 49 -3.69 -7.07 -0.42
N ILE A 50 -3.93 -5.78 -0.54
CA ILE A 50 -3.41 -4.77 0.39
C ILE A 50 -4.60 -4.07 1.03
N ILE A 51 -4.60 -4.02 2.36
CA ILE A 51 -5.61 -3.32 3.13
C ILE A 51 -5.18 -1.86 3.30
N PHE A 52 -6.11 -0.93 3.11
CA PHE A 52 -5.95 0.50 3.35
C PHE A 52 -6.94 0.97 4.41
N ALA A 53 -6.72 2.16 4.95
CA ALA A 53 -7.75 2.85 5.72
C ALA A 53 -8.65 3.70 4.78
N GLU A 54 -9.95 3.77 5.06
CA GLU A 54 -10.85 4.76 4.46
C GLU A 54 -10.32 6.17 4.75
N GLY A 55 -10.53 7.12 3.83
CA GLY A 55 -9.95 8.46 3.93
C GLY A 55 -8.47 8.56 3.52
N ASN A 56 -7.84 7.46 3.08
CA ASN A 56 -6.43 7.47 2.67
C ASN A 56 -6.15 8.43 1.52
N TYR A 57 -4.94 9.00 1.53
CA TYR A 57 -4.38 9.72 0.38
C TYR A 57 -2.88 9.44 0.25
N TRP A 58 -2.50 8.76 -0.84
CA TRP A 58 -1.09 8.54 -1.17
C TRP A 58 -0.71 8.99 -2.60
N GLY A 59 -1.68 9.59 -3.32
CA GLY A 59 -1.45 10.32 -4.57
C GLY A 59 -2.50 10.11 -5.66
N GLY A 60 -2.22 10.60 -6.88
CA GLY A 60 -3.15 10.58 -8.03
C GLY A 60 -2.92 9.54 -9.14
N THR A 61 -2.15 8.47 -8.91
CA THR A 61 -2.00 7.39 -9.90
C THR A 61 -3.25 6.53 -9.97
N LEU A 62 -3.43 5.76 -11.06
CA LEU A 62 -4.57 4.84 -11.20
C LEU A 62 -4.69 3.89 -10.00
N ALA A 63 -3.59 3.36 -9.46
CA ALA A 63 -3.66 2.48 -8.29
C ALA A 63 -4.11 3.23 -7.04
N ALA A 64 -3.62 4.45 -6.81
CA ALA A 64 -3.99 5.26 -5.66
C ALA A 64 -5.47 5.64 -5.67
N ILE A 65 -5.96 6.17 -6.80
CA ILE A 65 -7.36 6.56 -6.91
C ILE A 65 -8.32 5.35 -6.91
N SER A 66 -7.81 4.14 -7.17
CA SER A 66 -8.63 2.91 -7.12
C SER A 66 -9.10 2.54 -5.71
N ILE A 67 -8.48 3.09 -4.67
CA ILE A 67 -8.84 2.87 -3.26
C ILE A 67 -9.19 4.18 -2.53
N SER A 68 -9.43 5.25 -3.29
CA SER A 68 -9.86 6.54 -2.73
C SER A 68 -11.32 6.49 -2.28
N SER A 69 -11.62 7.08 -1.13
CA SER A 69 -12.99 7.34 -0.67
C SER A 69 -13.58 8.64 -1.24
N GLU A 70 -12.77 9.48 -1.91
CA GLU A 70 -13.18 10.77 -2.45
C GLU A 70 -13.60 10.68 -3.93
N PRO A 71 -14.90 10.88 -4.27
CA PRO A 71 -15.39 10.73 -5.65
C PRO A 71 -14.71 11.65 -6.65
N SER A 72 -14.32 12.86 -6.22
CA SER A 72 -13.61 13.82 -7.07
C SER A 72 -12.23 13.31 -7.53
N ALA A 73 -11.62 12.41 -6.76
CA ALA A 73 -10.31 11.85 -7.07
C ALA A 73 -10.35 10.69 -8.07
N PHE A 74 -11.45 9.93 -8.17
CA PHE A 74 -11.49 8.71 -8.99
C PHE A 74 -12.56 8.69 -10.10
N LYS A 75 -13.59 9.54 -10.02
CA LYS A 75 -14.73 9.51 -10.97
C LYS A 75 -14.27 9.80 -12.40
N GLY A 76 -14.58 8.89 -13.31
CA GLY A 76 -14.25 9.02 -14.74
C GLY A 76 -12.91 8.42 -15.16
N PHE A 77 -12.13 7.85 -14.22
CA PHE A 77 -10.80 7.28 -14.50
C PHE A 77 -10.77 5.74 -14.52
N GLY A 78 -11.93 5.08 -14.48
CA GLY A 78 -12.02 3.62 -14.47
C GLY A 78 -11.54 2.96 -15.78
N PRO A 79 -11.26 1.64 -15.78
CA PRO A 79 -11.46 0.69 -14.68
C PRO A 79 -10.38 0.76 -13.59
N TYR A 80 -10.78 0.42 -12.35
CA TYR A 80 -9.92 0.51 -11.17
C TYR A 80 -9.14 -0.78 -10.89
N MET A 81 -7.99 -0.62 -10.25
CA MET A 81 -7.10 -1.70 -9.85
C MET A 81 -7.78 -2.61 -8.81
N ARG A 82 -7.72 -3.91 -9.03
CA ARG A 82 -8.19 -4.94 -8.08
C ARG A 82 -7.13 -5.24 -7.04
N GLY A 83 -7.53 -5.95 -5.98
CA GLY A 83 -6.63 -6.42 -4.93
C GLY A 83 -6.23 -5.33 -3.94
N PHE A 84 -7.07 -4.30 -3.79
CA PHE A 84 -7.06 -3.34 -2.71
C PHE A 84 -8.41 -3.40 -2.02
N ASP A 85 -8.40 -3.43 -0.69
CA ASP A 85 -9.59 -3.37 0.16
C ASP A 85 -9.37 -2.26 1.21
N ALA A 86 -10.44 -1.64 1.70
CA ALA A 86 -10.38 -0.58 2.71
C ALA A 86 -11.17 -0.96 3.96
N ILE A 87 -10.71 -0.51 5.12
CA ILE A 87 -11.37 -0.60 6.41
C ILE A 87 -11.53 0.79 7.03
N PRO A 88 -12.48 1.00 7.96
CA PRO A 88 -12.56 2.27 8.70
C PRO A 88 -11.22 2.63 9.37
N TYR A 89 -10.82 3.89 9.29
CA TYR A 89 -9.64 4.38 10.01
C TYR A 89 -9.85 4.28 11.53
N ASN A 90 -8.77 3.99 12.26
CA ASN A 90 -8.79 3.84 13.72
C ASN A 90 -9.75 2.73 14.24
N ASP A 91 -9.97 1.66 13.46
CA ASP A 91 -10.75 0.49 13.86
C ASP A 91 -9.90 -0.80 13.82
N THR A 92 -9.44 -1.22 15.00
CA THR A 92 -8.61 -2.42 15.16
C THR A 92 -9.39 -3.72 14.97
N ALA A 93 -10.70 -3.73 15.25
CA ALA A 93 -11.54 -4.91 15.06
C ALA A 93 -11.80 -5.16 13.56
N ALA A 94 -12.01 -4.09 12.78
CA ALA A 94 -12.09 -4.16 11.33
C ALA A 94 -10.77 -4.66 10.73
N LEU A 95 -9.63 -4.18 11.22
CA LEU A 95 -8.31 -4.66 10.80
C LEU A 95 -8.13 -6.14 11.11
N GLU A 96 -8.42 -6.57 12.34
CA GLU A 96 -8.32 -7.97 12.74
C GLU A 96 -9.15 -8.88 11.82
N LYS A 97 -10.39 -8.48 11.53
CA LYS A 97 -11.27 -9.21 10.61
C LYS A 97 -10.71 -9.26 9.19
N ALA A 98 -10.20 -8.15 8.66
CA ALA A 98 -9.63 -8.09 7.31
C ALA A 98 -8.38 -8.97 7.18
N LEU A 99 -7.55 -9.03 8.22
CA LEU A 99 -6.33 -9.86 8.26
C LEU A 99 -6.62 -11.37 8.33
N GLN A 100 -7.88 -11.79 8.52
CA GLN A 100 -8.27 -13.21 8.43
C GLN A 100 -8.14 -13.76 7.00
N ASP A 101 -8.12 -12.91 5.98
CA ASP A 101 -7.89 -13.35 4.60
C ASP A 101 -6.39 -13.71 4.41
N PRO A 102 -6.07 -14.98 4.10
CA PRO A 102 -4.68 -15.43 3.94
C PRO A 102 -3.96 -14.74 2.77
N ASN A 103 -4.69 -14.13 1.84
CA ASN A 103 -4.14 -13.44 0.69
C ASN A 103 -3.73 -11.98 0.95
N VAL A 104 -3.94 -11.46 2.17
CA VAL A 104 -3.45 -10.12 2.54
C VAL A 104 -1.92 -10.11 2.66
N CYS A 105 -1.24 -9.27 1.88
CA CYS A 105 0.21 -9.13 1.93
C CYS A 105 0.70 -7.87 2.65
N ALA A 106 -0.15 -6.87 2.87
CA ALA A 106 0.19 -5.66 3.61
C ALA A 106 -1.04 -4.92 4.16
N PHE A 107 -0.80 -4.10 5.18
CA PHE A 107 -1.67 -3.02 5.62
C PHE A 107 -0.93 -1.70 5.37
N PHE A 108 -1.51 -0.81 4.57
CA PHE A 108 -0.96 0.50 4.21
C PHE A 108 -1.77 1.56 4.95
N VAL A 109 -1.13 2.28 5.87
CA VAL A 109 -1.79 3.25 6.73
C VAL A 109 -0.92 4.46 6.98
N GLU A 110 -1.57 5.61 7.14
CA GLU A 110 -0.96 6.87 7.56
C GLU A 110 -1.03 6.95 9.10
N PRO A 111 0.05 7.33 9.82
CA PRO A 111 -0.01 7.46 11.28
C PRO A 111 -1.04 8.49 11.77
N ILE A 112 -1.31 9.51 10.95
CA ILE A 112 -2.34 10.54 11.08
C ILE A 112 -2.82 10.86 9.65
N GLN A 113 -4.13 10.91 9.44
CA GLN A 113 -4.77 11.36 8.19
C GLN A 113 -5.08 12.86 8.24
#